data_AF-A0AAJ0XD38-F1
#
_entry.id   AF-A0AAJ0XD38-F1
#
_cell.length_a   1.000
_cell.length_b   1.000
_cell.length_c   1.000
_cell.angle_alpha   90.00
_cell.angle_beta   90.00
_cell.angle_gamma   90.00
#
_symmetry.space_group_name_H-M   'P 1'
#
loop_
_entity.id
_entity.type
_entity.pdbx_description
1 polymer ?
#
loop_
_entity_poly.entity_id
_entity_poly.type
_entity_poly.pdbx_seq_one_letter_code
_entity_poly.pdbx_strand_id
1 'polypeptide(L)' 'MREEYDFATMKGGVRGKYANAFEHTATTVLLDSDVAEIFPDSQSVNEALRTLTRALGKGSDNAQ' A
#
# COMPACT_ATOMS: atom_id res chain seq x y z
N MET A 1 -13.17 -19.07 15.22
CA MET A 1 -12.87 -18.11 16.31
C MET A 1 -13.35 -18.72 17.61
N ARG A 2 -12.70 -18.43 18.74
CA ARG A 2 -13.18 -18.89 20.05
C ARG A 2 -14.33 -17.99 20.53
N GLU A 3 -15.23 -18.52 21.35
CA GLU A 3 -16.46 -17.82 21.79
C GLU A 3 -16.17 -16.52 22.55
N GLU A 4 -15.04 -16.46 23.26
CA GLU A 4 -14.60 -15.26 23.98
C GLU A 4 -14.16 -14.10 23.07
N TYR A 5 -14.03 -14.33 21.76
CA TYR A 5 -13.67 -13.33 20.75
C TYR A 5 -14.85 -13.00 19.82
N ASP A 6 -16.07 -12.93 20.36
CA ASP A 6 -17.19 -12.34 19.63
C ASP A 6 -17.10 -10.81 19.63
N PHE A 7 -16.43 -10.28 18.60
CA PHE A 7 -16.28 -8.83 18.42
C PHE A 7 -17.60 -8.12 18.08
N ALA A 8 -18.67 -8.84 17.74
CA ALA A 8 -19.97 -8.25 17.45
C ALA A 8 -20.68 -7.75 18.72
N THR A 9 -20.41 -8.38 19.87
CA THR A 9 -21.01 -8.03 21.17
C THR A 9 -20.08 -7.20 22.06
N MET A 10 -18.83 -6.97 21.62
CA MET A 10 -17.83 -6.22 22.36
C MET A 10 -18.16 -4.71 22.43
N LYS A 11 -18.47 -4.21 23.62
CA LYS A 11 -18.66 -2.77 23.87
C LYS A 11 -17.32 -2.03 23.82
N GLY A 12 -17.25 -0.93 23.07
CA GLY A 12 -16.07 -0.06 22.99
C GLY A 12 -15.04 -0.44 21.92
N GLY A 13 -15.32 -1.47 21.09
CA GLY A 13 -14.54 -1.73 19.89
C GLY A 13 -14.73 -0.62 18.85
N VAL A 14 -13.63 -0.01 18.39
CA VAL A 14 -13.65 1.02 17.34
C VAL A 14 -13.01 0.45 16.09
N ARG A 15 -13.81 0.29 15.02
CA ARG A 15 -13.30 -0.11 13.70
C ARG A 15 -12.36 0.97 13.18
N GLY A 16 -11.17 0.57 12.75
CA GLY A 16 -10.21 1.49 12.15
C GLY A 16 -9.57 2.50 13.12
N LYS A 17 -9.47 2.17 14.43
CA LYS A 17 -8.84 3.05 15.46
C LYS A 17 -7.49 3.66 15.04
N TYR A 18 -6.72 2.95 14.20
CA TYR A 18 -5.43 3.39 13.67
C TYR A 18 -5.41 3.56 12.15
N ALA A 19 -6.54 3.38 11.46
CA ALA A 19 -6.60 3.46 10.00
C ALA A 19 -6.11 4.82 9.49
N ASN A 20 -6.55 5.90 10.13
CA ASN A 20 -6.17 7.27 9.77
C ASN A 20 -4.66 7.56 9.94
N ALA A 21 -3.95 6.81 10.81
CA ALA A 21 -2.50 6.98 10.96
C ALA A 21 -1.72 6.44 9.75
N PHE A 22 -2.28 5.46 9.05
CA PHE A 22 -1.68 4.91 7.81
C PHE A 22 -1.92 5.82 6.60
N GLU A 23 -3.01 6.58 6.57
CA GLU A 23 -3.37 7.46 5.44
C GLU A 23 -2.34 8.57 5.16
N HIS A 24 -1.56 8.96 6.17
CA HIS A 24 -0.61 10.08 6.05
C HIS A 24 0.86 9.66 5.91
N THR A 25 1.16 8.35 5.95
CA THR A 25 2.55 7.86 5.98
C THR A 25 2.89 6.93 4.81
N ALA A 26 1.90 6.31 4.16
CA ALA A 26 2.14 5.41 3.03
C ALA A 26 0.99 5.41 2.02
N THR A 27 1.33 5.55 0.73
CA THR A 27 0.39 5.30 -0.36
C THR A 27 0.38 3.80 -0.66
N THR A 28 -0.76 3.15 -0.48
CA THR A 28 -0.93 1.73 -0.84
C THR A 28 -1.50 1.63 -2.24
N VAL A 29 -0.82 0.86 -3.10
CA VAL A 29 -1.26 0.55 -4.46
C VAL A 29 -1.36 -0.97 -4.58
N LEU A 30 -2.50 -1.45 -5.08
CA LEU A 30 -2.69 -2.87 -5.37
C LEU A 30 -2.00 -3.20 -6.69
N LEU A 31 -1.16 -4.24 -6.68
CA LEU A 31 -0.58 -4.80 -7.90
C LEU A 31 -1.49 -5.91 -8.43
N ASP A 32 -1.52 -6.05 -9.75
CA ASP A 32 -2.10 -7.23 -10.37
C ASP A 32 -1.31 -8.49 -10.00
N SER A 33 -1.98 -9.64 -10.00
CA SER A 33 -1.41 -10.89 -9.47
C SER A 33 -0.16 -11.34 -10.22
N ASP A 34 -0.15 -11.18 -11.54
CA ASP A 34 0.98 -11.49 -12.40
C ASP A 34 2.20 -10.59 -12.13
N VAL A 35 1.96 -9.30 -11.85
CA VAL A 35 3.02 -8.36 -11.46
C VAL A 35 3.56 -8.71 -10.07
N ALA A 36 2.69 -9.04 -9.12
CA ALA A 36 3.09 -9.43 -7.77
C ALA A 36 3.90 -10.74 -7.72
N GLU A 37 3.69 -11.66 -8.66
CA GLU A 37 4.50 -12.87 -8.80
C GLU A 37 5.95 -12.57 -9.20
N ILE A 38 6.19 -11.48 -9.93
CA ILE A 38 7.51 -11.09 -10.42
C ILE A 38 8.28 -10.30 -9.35
N PHE A 39 7.60 -9.48 -8.57
CA PHE A 39 8.22 -8.57 -7.60
C PHE A 39 7.99 -9.04 -6.15
N PRO A 40 9.03 -9.51 -5.44
CA PRO A 40 8.88 -10.09 -4.11
C PRO A 40 8.52 -9.06 -3.02
N ASP A 41 8.84 -7.78 -3.22
CA ASP A 41 8.58 -6.72 -2.26
C ASP A 41 8.45 -5.32 -2.89
N SER A 42 8.01 -4.36 -2.08
CA SER A 42 7.88 -2.97 -2.49
C SER A 42 9.20 -2.27 -2.87
N GLN A 43 10.34 -2.74 -2.36
CA GLN A 43 11.64 -2.16 -2.70
C GLN A 43 11.97 -2.48 -4.16
N SER A 44 11.80 -3.73 -4.57
CA SER A 44 12.05 -4.20 -5.94
C SER A 44 11.19 -3.46 -6.98
N VAL A 45 9.90 -3.25 -6.70
CA VAL A 45 8.99 -2.47 -7.55
C VAL A 45 9.48 -1.02 -7.69
N ASN A 46 9.79 -0.39 -6.57
CA ASN A 46 10.22 1.01 -6.56
C ASN A 46 11.54 1.23 -7.29
N GLU A 47 12.49 0.30 -7.17
CA GLU A 47 13.76 0.35 -7.90
C GLU A 47 13.57 0.20 -9.41
N ALA A 48 12.70 -0.71 -9.84
CA ALA A 48 12.35 -0.89 -11.24
C ALA A 48 11.71 0.38 -11.83
N LEU A 49 10.71 0.95 -11.15
CA LEU A 49 10.04 2.18 -11.58
C LEU A 49 11.01 3.37 -11.63
N ARG A 50 11.89 3.53 -10.64
CA ARG A 50 12.92 4.60 -10.66
C ARG A 50 13.89 4.43 -11.82
N THR A 51 14.26 3.20 -12.15
CA THR A 51 15.12 2.90 -13.30
C THR A 51 14.42 3.25 -14.60
N LEU A 52 13.14 2.92 -14.72
CA LEU A 52 12.31 3.31 -15.85
C LEU A 52 12.23 4.84 -15.99
N THR A 53 12.00 5.58 -14.90
CA THR A 53 11.98 7.06 -14.93
C THR A 53 13.31 7.66 -15.39
N ARG A 54 14.45 7.07 -14.98
CA ARG A 54 15.77 7.49 -15.44
C ARG A 54 15.99 7.19 -16.92
N ALA A 55 15.61 5.99 -17.36
CA ALA A 55 15.76 5.55 -18.75
C ALA A 55 14.87 6.35 -19.70
N LEU A 56 13.65 6.67 -19.28
CA LEU A 56 12.71 7.51 -20.02
C LEU A 56 13.06 8.99 -19.99
N GLY A 57 14.10 9.39 -19.24
CA GLY A 57 14.61 10.76 -19.24
C GLY A 57 13.52 11.81 -19.02
N LYS A 58 12.81 11.74 -17.89
CA LYS A 58 11.85 12.77 -17.44
C LYS A 58 10.86 13.20 -18.56
N GLY A 59 9.88 12.35 -18.87
CA GLY A 59 8.67 12.81 -19.56
C GLY A 59 7.84 13.70 -18.64
N SER A 60 7.91 15.03 -18.83
CA SER A 60 7.22 16.13 -18.12
C SER A 60 7.80 16.45 -16.73
N ASP A 61 8.14 17.68 -16.31
CA ASP A 61 7.69 19.01 -16.75
C ASP A 61 6.18 19.05 -16.98
N ASN A 62 5.44 18.74 -15.91
CA ASN A 62 4.11 19.26 -15.65
C ASN A 62 4.15 19.70 -14.18
N ALA A 63 4.38 20.99 -13.91
CA ALA A 63 3.43 22.08 -13.96
C ALA A 63 2.80 22.28 -12.57
N GLN A 64 3.28 23.36 -11.94
CA GLN A 64 2.72 24.11 -10.80
C GLN A 64 2.31 23.33 -9.53
#